data_AF-W1UY02-F1
#
_entry.id   AF-W1UY02-F1
#
_cell.length_a   1.000
_cell.length_b   1.000
_cell.length_c   1.000
_cell.angle_alpha   90.00
_cell.angle_beta   90.00
_cell.angle_gamma   90.00
#
_symmetry.space_group_name_H-M   'P 1'
#
loop_
_entity.id
_entity.type
_entity.pdbx_description
1 polymer ?
#
loop_
_entity_poly.entity_id
_entity_poly.type
_entity_poly.pdbx_seq_one_letter_code
_entity_poly.pdbx_strand_id
1 'polypeptide(L)'
;MKLQQKALGLSYDWDREVATCKEDYYKWTQWFFQQFYKKGLAYKKEAKVNWCETCHTVLANEQVIDGACWRCDNPVEKKDLSQW
;
A
#
# COMPACT_ATOMS: atom_id res chain seq x y z
N MET A 1 -18.16 8.17 -5.51
CA MET A 1 -17.95 9.62 -5.35
C MET A 1 -17.94 10.41 -6.68
N LYS A 2 -17.69 9.80 -7.85
CA LYS A 2 -17.66 10.50 -9.16
C LYS A 2 -18.91 11.35 -9.45
N LEU A 3 -20.11 10.80 -9.26
CA LEU A 3 -21.37 11.54 -9.49
C LEU A 3 -21.49 12.79 -8.60
N GLN A 4 -21.11 12.67 -7.32
CA GLN A 4 -21.13 13.78 -6.36
C GLN A 4 -20.14 14.89 -6.78
N GLN A 5 -18.94 14.52 -7.23
CA GLN A 5 -17.93 15.49 -7.70
C GLN A 5 -18.36 16.22 -8.97
N LYS A 6 -19.03 15.53 -9.90
CA LYS A 6 -19.65 16.16 -11.07
C LYS A 6 -20.77 17.13 -10.68
N ALA A 7 -21.60 16.76 -9.72
CA ALA A 7 -22.67 17.62 -9.22
C ALA A 7 -22.14 18.89 -8.52
N LEU A 8 -20.96 18.82 -7.88
CA LEU A 8 -20.26 19.97 -7.33
C LEU A 8 -19.62 20.89 -8.39
N GLY A 9 -19.64 20.52 -9.68
CA GLY A 9 -19.05 21.31 -10.75
C GLY A 9 -17.52 21.28 -10.81
N LEU A 10 -16.88 20.27 -10.20
CA LEU A 10 -15.42 20.14 -10.23
C LEU A 10 -14.93 19.85 -11.65
N SER A 11 -14.00 20.69 -12.14
CA SER A 11 -13.45 20.63 -13.49
C SER A 11 -12.27 19.67 -13.59
N TYR A 12 -12.55 18.37 -13.51
CA TYR A 12 -11.56 17.32 -13.76
C TYR A 12 -11.61 16.82 -15.21
N ASP A 13 -10.44 16.48 -15.76
CA ASP A 13 -10.34 15.71 -17.00
C ASP A 13 -10.69 14.23 -16.71
N TRP A 14 -11.97 13.90 -16.87
CA TRP A 14 -12.49 12.56 -16.60
C TRP A 14 -12.01 11.48 -17.58
N ASP A 15 -11.43 11.87 -18.72
CA ASP A 15 -10.85 10.92 -19.67
C ASP A 15 -9.52 10.34 -19.17
N ARG A 16 -8.92 10.98 -18.14
CA ARG A 16 -7.69 10.53 -17.45
C ARG A 16 -7.96 9.87 -16.09
N GLU A 17 -9.21 9.56 -15.78
CA GLU A 17 -9.54 8.88 -14.53
C GLU A 17 -8.90 7.49 -14.48
N VAL A 18 -8.24 7.19 -13.35
CA VAL A 18 -7.67 5.88 -13.08
C VAL A 18 -8.22 5.33 -11.78
N ALA A 19 -8.31 4.00 -11.68
CA ALA A 19 -8.64 3.30 -10.45
C ALA A 19 -7.57 2.24 -10.19
N THR A 20 -6.84 2.40 -9.09
CA THR A 20 -5.62 1.61 -8.80
C THR A 20 -5.87 0.13 -8.59
N CYS A 21 -7.12 -0.26 -8.31
CA CYS A 21 -7.55 -1.65 -8.16
C CYS A 21 -7.92 -2.34 -9.50
N LYS A 22 -7.95 -1.62 -10.62
CA LYS A 22 -8.23 -2.21 -11.94
C LYS A 22 -6.97 -2.79 -12.57
N GLU A 23 -7.16 -3.86 -13.34
CA GLU A 23 -6.06 -4.60 -13.99
C GLU A 23 -5.26 -3.75 -14.99
N ASP A 24 -5.95 -2.91 -15.76
CA ASP A 24 -5.35 -1.98 -16.71
C ASP A 24 -4.39 -0.98 -16.04
N TYR A 25 -4.51 -0.77 -14.72
CA TYR A 25 -3.60 0.01 -13.90
C TYR A 25 -2.55 -0.89 -13.18
N TYR A 26 -2.97 -1.83 -12.33
CA TYR A 26 -2.04 -2.54 -11.44
C TYR A 26 -1.04 -3.44 -12.18
N LYS A 27 -1.32 -3.83 -13.43
CA LYS A 27 -0.38 -4.58 -14.28
C LYS A 27 0.97 -3.87 -14.43
N TRP A 28 0.96 -2.52 -14.41
CA TRP A 28 2.17 -1.72 -14.50
C TRP A 28 2.96 -1.76 -13.19
N THR A 29 2.29 -1.75 -12.04
CA THR A 29 2.93 -1.95 -10.72
C THR A 29 3.60 -3.33 -10.63
N GLN A 30 2.93 -4.38 -11.12
CA GLN A 30 3.52 -5.72 -11.22
C GLN A 30 4.75 -5.74 -12.12
N TRP A 31 4.68 -5.08 -13.29
CA TRP A 31 5.80 -4.97 -14.20
C TRP A 31 7.00 -4.24 -13.57
N PHE A 32 6.76 -3.13 -12.87
CA PHE A 32 7.79 -2.39 -12.13
C PHE A 32 8.43 -3.24 -11.04
N PHE A 33 7.62 -3.96 -10.26
CA PHE A 33 8.13 -4.87 -9.22
C PHE A 33 9.08 -5.93 -9.81
N GLN A 34 8.74 -6.51 -10.96
CA GLN A 34 9.63 -7.46 -11.65
C GLN A 34 10.94 -6.80 -12.10
N GLN A 35 10.92 -5.53 -12.53
CA GLN A 35 12.17 -4.83 -12.88
C GLN A 35 13.05 -4.62 -11.65
N PHE A 36 12.46 -4.26 -10.51
CA PHE A 36 13.19 -4.08 -9.25
C PHE A 36 13.77 -5.40 -8.77
N TYR A 37 12.99 -6.48 -8.82
CA TYR A 37 13.47 -7.83 -8.50
C TYR A 37 14.67 -8.23 -9.37
N LYS A 38 14.57 -8.07 -10.69
CA LYS A 38 15.66 -8.37 -11.64
C LYS A 38 16.92 -7.54 -11.40
N LYS A 39 16.78 -6.32 -10.84
CA LYS A 39 17.88 -5.42 -10.49
C LYS A 39 18.38 -5.59 -9.05
N GLY A 40 17.86 -6.56 -8.29
CA GLY A 40 18.22 -6.79 -6.89
C GLY A 40 17.71 -5.72 -5.91
N LEU A 41 16.75 -4.88 -6.32
CA LEU A 41 16.16 -3.82 -5.50
C LEU A 41 14.93 -4.27 -4.71
N ALA A 42 14.32 -5.40 -5.09
CA ALA A 42 13.28 -6.07 -4.33
C ALA A 42 13.76 -7.49 -4.02
N TYR A 43 13.70 -7.92 -2.76
CA TYR A 43 14.25 -9.20 -2.33
C TYR A 43 13.53 -9.71 -1.08
N LYS A 44 13.34 -11.02 -1.01
CA LYS A 44 12.72 -11.65 0.16
C LYS A 44 13.75 -11.83 1.28
N LYS A 45 13.44 -11.37 2.49
CA LYS A 45 14.30 -11.52 3.68
C LYS A 45 13.48 -11.82 4.94
N GLU A 46 14.03 -12.63 5.83
CA GLU A 46 13.51 -12.75 7.19
C GLU A 46 13.96 -11.56 8.04
N ALA A 47 13.00 -10.84 8.61
CA ALA A 47 13.27 -9.70 9.47
C ALA A 47 12.19 -9.53 10.53
N LYS A 48 12.54 -8.82 11.61
CA LYS A 48 11.57 -8.30 12.57
C LYS A 48 10.74 -7.21 11.91
N VAL A 49 9.48 -7.52 11.64
CA VAL A 49 8.51 -6.62 11.02
C VAL A 49 7.56 -6.04 12.07
N ASN A 50 7.03 -4.86 11.78
CA ASN A 50 5.92 -4.29 12.54
C ASN A 50 4.66 -5.09 12.24
N TRP A 51 3.93 -5.53 13.25
CA TRP A 51 2.70 -6.31 13.12
C TRP A 51 1.55 -5.64 13.85
N CYS A 52 0.43 -5.48 13.17
CA CYS A 52 -0.82 -5.04 13.80
C CYS A 52 -1.78 -6.22 13.90
N GLU A 53 -2.12 -6.62 15.12
CA GLU A 53 -3.01 -7.77 15.36
C GLU A 53 -4.43 -7.49 14.86
N THR A 54 -4.93 -6.27 15.00
CA THR A 54 -6.28 -5.90 14.54
C THR A 54 -6.42 -5.90 13.02
N CYS A 55 -5.39 -5.45 12.30
CA CYS A 55 -5.40 -5.44 10.84
C CYS A 55 -4.90 -6.77 10.23
N HIS A 56 -4.41 -7.69 11.05
CA HIS A 56 -3.79 -8.97 10.64
C HIS A 56 -2.80 -8.82 9.48
N THR A 57 -1.95 -7.79 9.55
CA THR A 57 -0.97 -7.50 8.51
C THR A 57 0.31 -6.92 9.08
N VAL A 58 1.38 -7.07 8.30
CA VAL A 58 2.63 -6.34 8.49
C VAL A 58 2.43 -4.86 8.14
N LEU A 59 3.19 -3.99 8.81
CA LEU A 59 3.23 -2.55 8.56
C LEU A 59 4.65 -2.14 8.16
N ALA A 60 4.75 -1.20 7.22
CA ALA A 60 6.00 -0.47 6.99
C ALA A 60 6.35 0.38 8.22
N ASN A 61 7.59 0.87 8.32
CA ASN A 61 8.00 1.70 9.46
C ASN A 61 7.21 3.02 9.52
N GLU A 62 6.91 3.59 8.35
CA GLU A 62 6.17 4.83 8.18
C GLU A 62 4.69 4.71 8.55
N GLN A 63 4.19 3.47 8.70
CA GLN A 63 2.81 3.18 9.11
C GLN A 63 2.67 2.98 10.62
N VAL A 64 3.75 3.14 11.37
CA VAL A 64 3.76 3.12 12.84
C VAL A 64 3.95 4.55 13.33
N ILE A 65 2.90 5.11 13.93
CA ILE A 65 2.88 6.49 14.44
C ILE A 65 2.80 6.40 15.96
N ASP A 66 3.80 6.94 16.66
CA ASP A 66 3.91 6.90 18.12
C ASP A 66 3.74 5.49 18.73
N GLY A 67 4.24 4.46 18.01
CA GLY A 67 4.16 3.05 18.44
C GLY A 67 2.82 2.36 18.14
N ALA A 68 1.89 3.04 17.48
CA ALA A 68 0.57 2.53 17.12
C ALA A 68 0.36 2.45 15.59
N CYS A 69 -0.63 1.65 15.18
CA CYS A 69 -1.01 1.49 13.78
C CYS A 69 -1.69 2.76 13.25
N TRP A 70 -1.19 3.31 12.15
CA TRP A 70 -1.73 4.54 11.53
C TRP A 70 -3.22 4.52 11.13
N ARG A 71 -3.86 3.34 11.10
CA ARG A 71 -5.25 3.17 10.67
C ARG A 71 -6.21 2.90 11.84
N CYS A 72 -5.77 2.15 12.84
CA CYS A 72 -6.66 1.67 13.91
C CYS A 72 -6.18 2.03 15.31
N ASP A 73 -5.10 2.80 15.44
CA ASP A 73 -4.55 3.35 16.68
C ASP A 73 -4.15 2.32 17.76
N ASN A 74 -4.19 1.03 17.43
CA ASN A 74 -3.78 -0.04 18.33
C ASN A 74 -2.26 -0.20 18.37
N PRO A 75 -1.69 -0.60 19.52
CA PRO A 75 -0.26 -0.85 19.66
C PRO A 75 0.27 -1.85 18.62
N VAL A 76 1.49 -1.58 18.15
CA VAL A 76 2.18 -2.43 17.16
C VAL A 76 3.17 -3.34 17.86
N GLU A 77 3.20 -4.60 17.43
CA GLU A 77 4.12 -5.62 17.93
C GLU A 77 5.24 -5.91 16.92
N LYS A 78 6.30 -6.60 17.36
CA LYS A 78 7.36 -7.09 16.47
C LYS A 78 7.21 -8.61 16.30
N LYS A 79 7.14 -9.08 15.04
CA LYS A 79 7.14 -10.50 14.69
C LYS A 79 8.26 -10.81 13.69
N ASP A 80 8.84 -12.00 13.77
CA ASP A 80 9.80 -12.48 12.78
C ASP A 80 9.04 -13.12 11.62
N LEU A 81 9.12 -12.52 10.43
CA LEU A 81 8.42 -12.99 9.23
C LEU A 81 9.31 -12.82 7.99
N SER A 82 9.13 -13.72 7.03
CA SER A 82 9.74 -13.62 5.71
C SER A 82 8.87 -12.75 4.79
N GLN A 83 9.37 -11.58 4.39
CA GLN A 83 8.64 -10.59 3.58
C GLN A 83 9.48 -10.18 2.34
N TRP A 84 8.79 -9.66 1.31
CA TRP A 84 9.39 -9.15 0.06
C TRP A 84 9.98 -7.75 0.21
#